data_AF-E7MMQ2-F1
#
_entry.id   AF-E7MMQ2-F1
#
_cell.length_a   1.000
_cell.length_b   1.000
_cell.length_c   1.000
_cell.angle_alpha   90.00
_cell.angle_beta   90.00
_cell.angle_gamma   90.00
#
_symmetry.space_group_name_H-M   'P 1'
#
loop_
_entity.id
_entity.type
_entity.pdbx_description
1 polymer ?
#
loop_
_entity_poly.entity_id
_entity_poly.type
_entity_poly.pdbx_seq_one_letter_code
_entity_poly.pdbx_strand_id
1 'polypeptide(L)'
;MCVECYVDKSRITPLLNPLECLENHTQYICGSCGRCICIERDPNRLLQRWNFPFKSLEIAKLYLRTADYTMKKPCGIYELKNKDGRLSYKIFANDEELHLYLKKNKGKSCEKMSPIFSVKEYKEYPNTQVRKLTADEIKQYLSERKI
;
A
#
# COMPACT_ATOMS: atom_id res chain seq x y z
N MET A 1 2.38 16.67 2.31
CA MET A 1 1.96 15.32 1.90
C MET A 1 2.09 15.20 0.39
N CYS A 2 2.78 14.17 -0.13
CA CYS A 2 2.91 13.99 -1.58
C CYS A 2 1.53 13.75 -2.23
N VAL A 3 1.22 14.48 -3.30
CA VAL A 3 -0.08 14.43 -3.99
C VAL A 3 -0.35 13.08 -4.66
N GLU A 4 0.70 12.37 -5.05
CA GLU A 4 0.58 11.09 -5.74
C GLU A 4 0.55 9.91 -4.77
N CYS A 5 1.45 9.88 -3.79
CA CYS A 5 1.60 8.72 -2.91
C CYS A 5 1.10 8.94 -1.48
N TYR A 6 0.45 10.07 -1.20
CA TYR A 6 -0.29 10.40 0.04
C TYR A 6 0.53 10.35 1.33
N VAL A 7 1.85 10.53 1.23
CA VAL A 7 2.81 10.38 2.35
C VAL A 7 3.85 11.50 2.29
N ASP A 8 4.28 12.00 3.44
CA ASP A 8 5.33 13.03 3.55
C ASP A 8 6.75 12.48 3.42
N LYS A 9 7.00 11.29 3.99
CA LYS A 9 8.34 10.67 4.00
C LYS A 9 8.60 9.91 2.71
N SER A 10 9.35 10.52 1.79
CA SER A 10 9.63 9.98 0.44
C SER A 10 10.54 8.75 0.41
N ARG A 11 11.18 8.36 1.53
CA ARG A 11 12.08 7.19 1.62
C ARG A 11 11.67 6.15 2.67
N ILE A 12 10.45 6.26 3.20
CA ILE A 12 10.00 5.40 4.32
C ILE A 12 9.80 3.92 3.94
N THR A 13 9.39 3.65 2.71
CA THR A 13 9.17 2.30 2.18
C THR A 13 10.37 1.82 1.36
N PRO A 14 10.68 0.51 1.34
CA PRO A 14 9.98 -0.58 2.05
C PRO A 14 10.21 -0.56 3.57
N LEU A 15 9.28 -1.14 4.35
CA LEU A 15 9.38 -1.16 5.83
C LEU A 15 10.13 -2.39 6.36
N LEU A 16 10.01 -3.53 5.69
CA LEU A 16 10.63 -4.80 6.08
C LEU A 16 11.72 -5.13 5.07
N ASN A 17 12.89 -5.54 5.56
CA ASN A 17 14.09 -5.85 4.78
C ASN A 17 14.25 -4.95 3.54
N PRO A 18 14.48 -3.64 3.72
CA PRO A 18 14.43 -2.69 2.62
C PRO A 18 15.34 -3.03 1.44
N LEU A 19 16.57 -3.48 1.71
CA LEU A 19 17.54 -3.87 0.69
C LEU A 19 17.00 -5.03 -0.16
N GLU A 20 16.64 -6.14 0.48
CA GLU A 20 16.10 -7.34 -0.17
C GLU A 20 14.88 -7.02 -1.04
N CYS A 21 13.96 -6.20 -0.53
CA CYS A 21 12.77 -5.81 -1.27
C CYS A 21 13.10 -4.93 -2.49
N LEU A 22 14.04 -3.98 -2.37
CA LEU A 22 14.42 -3.10 -3.47
C LEU A 22 15.20 -3.84 -4.56
N GLU A 23 16.00 -4.84 -4.20
CA GLU A 23 16.78 -5.66 -5.14
C GLU A 23 15.90 -6.65 -5.91
N ASN A 24 14.97 -7.32 -5.22
CA ASN A 24 14.31 -8.50 -5.80
C ASN A 24 12.92 -8.22 -6.37
N HIS A 25 12.24 -7.17 -5.91
CA HIS A 25 10.84 -6.91 -6.24
C HIS A 25 10.66 -5.72 -7.16
N THR A 26 9.67 -5.80 -8.05
CA THR A 26 9.19 -4.65 -8.81
C THR A 26 8.63 -3.58 -7.87
N GLN A 27 9.08 -2.34 -8.08
CA GLN A 27 8.63 -1.18 -7.31
C GLN A 27 7.74 -0.28 -8.17
N TYR A 28 6.71 0.26 -7.54
CA TYR A 28 6.09 1.50 -7.97
C TYR A 28 6.98 2.64 -7.50
N ILE A 29 7.49 3.44 -8.43
CA ILE A 29 8.32 4.60 -8.17
C ILE A 29 7.46 5.84 -8.41
N CYS A 30 7.21 6.58 -7.32
CA CYS A 30 6.40 7.78 -7.37
C CYS A 30 7.04 8.85 -8.25
N GLY A 31 6.34 9.30 -9.29
CA GLY A 31 6.84 10.31 -10.23
C GLY A 31 7.03 11.69 -9.58
N SER A 32 6.31 11.96 -8.49
CA SER A 32 6.33 13.25 -7.78
C SER A 32 7.42 13.39 -6.72
N CYS A 33 7.81 12.30 -6.04
CA CYS A 33 8.77 12.36 -4.93
C CYS A 33 9.82 11.23 -4.91
N GLY A 34 9.79 10.33 -5.89
CA GLY A 34 10.70 9.20 -6.00
C GLY A 34 10.49 8.08 -4.98
N ARG A 35 9.43 8.13 -4.15
CA ARG A 35 9.13 7.07 -3.17
C ARG A 35 8.92 5.73 -3.86
N CYS A 36 9.68 4.72 -3.42
CA CYS A 36 9.55 3.35 -3.88
C CYS A 36 8.55 2.59 -2.99
N ILE A 37 7.58 1.93 -3.61
CA ILE A 37 6.57 1.12 -2.94
C ILE A 37 6.51 -0.23 -3.65
N CYS A 38 6.70 -1.32 -2.91
CA CYS A 38 6.62 -2.66 -3.48
C CYS A 38 5.25 -2.89 -4.14
N ILE A 39 5.26 -3.25 -5.42
CA ILE A 39 4.08 -3.58 -6.22
C ILE A 39 4.19 -4.99 -6.82
N GLU A 40 5.22 -5.74 -6.46
CA GLU A 40 5.40 -7.13 -6.88
C GLU A 40 4.20 -8.00 -6.47
N ARG A 41 3.79 -8.88 -7.38
CA ARG A 41 2.76 -9.89 -7.12
C ARG A 41 3.47 -11.17 -6.70
N ASP A 42 3.07 -11.71 -5.56
CA ASP A 42 3.52 -13.04 -5.14
C ASP A 42 3.21 -14.04 -6.28
N PRO A 43 4.20 -14.76 -6.82
CA PRO A 43 4.01 -15.60 -8.00
C PRO A 43 3.09 -16.80 -7.73
N ASN A 44 2.96 -17.22 -6.47
CA ASN A 44 2.16 -18.38 -6.07
C ASN A 44 0.73 -18.00 -5.71
N ARG A 45 0.54 -16.85 -5.06
CA ARG A 45 -0.74 -16.40 -4.50
C ARG A 45 -1.41 -15.31 -5.33
N LEU A 46 -0.68 -14.70 -6.26
CA LEU A 46 -1.12 -13.54 -7.06
C LEU A 46 -1.54 -12.33 -6.20
N LEU A 47 -1.00 -12.23 -4.98
CA LEU A 47 -1.30 -11.17 -4.02
C LEU A 47 -0.15 -10.17 -3.94
N GLN A 48 -0.48 -8.90 -3.73
CA GLN A 48 0.45 -7.82 -3.43
C GLN A 48 0.42 -7.47 -1.95
N ARG A 49 1.38 -6.66 -1.49
CA ARG A 49 1.48 -6.28 -0.07
C ARG A 49 0.21 -5.62 0.47
N TRP A 50 -0.47 -4.80 -0.34
CA TRP A 50 -1.70 -4.10 0.06
C TRP A 50 -2.90 -5.04 0.29
N ASN A 51 -2.87 -6.28 -0.22
CA ASN A 51 -3.95 -7.25 0.01
C ASN A 51 -3.97 -7.78 1.45
N PHE A 52 -2.93 -7.57 2.25
CA PHE A 52 -2.85 -8.02 3.64
C PHE A 52 -3.22 -6.90 4.62
N PRO A 53 -3.73 -7.23 5.81
CA PRO A 53 -4.02 -6.24 6.84
C PRO A 53 -2.74 -5.63 7.44
N PHE A 54 -2.87 -4.41 7.96
CA PHE A 54 -1.85 -3.60 8.59
C PHE A 54 -2.21 -3.32 10.05
N LYS A 55 -1.19 -3.05 10.87
CA LYS A 55 -1.36 -2.76 12.31
C LYS A 55 -1.84 -1.33 12.61
N SER A 56 -1.66 -0.39 11.69
CA SER A 56 -2.08 1.00 11.87
C SER A 56 -2.52 1.63 10.55
N LEU A 57 -3.32 2.71 10.64
CA LEU A 57 -3.76 3.50 9.50
C LEU A 57 -2.58 4.10 8.74
N GLU A 58 -1.56 4.60 9.47
CA GLU A 58 -0.37 5.23 8.90
C GLU A 58 0.38 4.25 7.99
N ILE A 59 0.53 2.99 8.43
CA ILE A 59 1.17 1.97 7.62
C ILE A 59 0.31 1.61 6.41
N ALA A 60 -1.02 1.48 6.57
CA ALA A 60 -1.91 1.21 5.44
C ALA A 60 -1.81 2.31 4.36
N LYS A 61 -1.76 3.59 4.77
CA LYS A 61 -1.56 4.74 3.84
C LYS A 61 -0.28 4.63 3.02
N LEU A 62 0.78 4.02 3.55
CA LEU A 62 2.02 3.83 2.80
C LEU A 62 1.84 2.97 1.54
N TYR A 63 0.85 2.09 1.51
CA TYR A 63 0.60 1.13 0.44
C TYR A 63 -0.67 1.42 -0.37
N LEU A 64 -1.48 2.42 0.01
CA LEU A 64 -2.74 2.71 -0.68
C LEU A 64 -2.52 3.04 -2.16
N ARG A 65 -1.48 3.80 -2.49
CA ARG A 65 -1.21 4.18 -3.88
C ARG A 65 -0.97 2.98 -4.81
N THR A 66 -0.33 1.91 -4.34
CA THR A 66 -0.15 0.72 -5.18
C THR A 66 -1.43 -0.08 -5.36
N ALA A 67 -2.37 -0.03 -4.40
CA ALA A 67 -3.71 -0.55 -4.60
C ALA A 67 -4.48 0.26 -5.65
N ASP A 68 -4.49 1.59 -5.52
CA ASP A 68 -5.12 2.50 -6.48
C ASP A 68 -4.61 2.26 -7.90
N TYR A 69 -3.28 2.18 -8.05
CA TYR A 69 -2.64 1.96 -9.34
C TYR A 69 -2.93 0.57 -9.92
N THR A 70 -2.94 -0.48 -9.10
CA THR A 70 -3.30 -1.83 -9.57
C THR A 70 -4.75 -1.89 -10.03
N MET A 71 -5.66 -1.29 -9.28
CA MET A 71 -7.11 -1.38 -9.52
C MET A 71 -7.64 -0.32 -10.48
N LYS A 72 -6.82 0.68 -10.81
CA LYS A 72 -7.16 1.85 -11.65
C LYS A 72 -8.40 2.61 -11.16
N LYS A 73 -8.56 2.70 -9.84
CA LYS A 73 -9.68 3.37 -9.14
C LYS A 73 -9.27 3.78 -7.72
N PRO A 74 -9.97 4.72 -7.08
CA PRO A 74 -9.69 5.10 -5.70
C PRO A 74 -10.09 3.97 -4.74
N CYS A 75 -9.11 3.30 -4.15
CA CYS A 75 -9.31 2.27 -3.13
C CYS A 75 -9.47 2.91 -1.75
N GLY A 76 -10.05 2.17 -0.80
CA GLY A 76 -10.31 2.63 0.56
C GLY A 76 -9.56 1.84 1.61
N ILE A 77 -9.11 2.51 2.68
CA ILE A 77 -8.61 1.89 3.91
C ILE A 77 -9.79 1.77 4.89
N TYR A 78 -10.04 0.56 5.35
CA TYR A 78 -11.10 0.24 6.30
C TYR A 78 -10.50 -0.20 7.62
N GLU A 79 -11.10 0.26 8.70
CA GLU A 79 -10.81 -0.21 10.06
C GLU A 79 -11.65 -1.46 10.34
N LEU A 80 -10.96 -2.52 10.77
CA LEU A 80 -11.54 -3.80 11.09
C LEU A 80 -11.24 -4.15 12.54
N LYS A 81 -12.24 -4.66 13.25
CA LYS A 81 -12.12 -5.11 14.64
C LYS A 81 -12.31 -6.61 14.69
N ASN A 82 -11.47 -7.32 15.45
CA ASN A 82 -11.69 -8.74 15.73
C ASN A 82 -12.55 -8.93 16.98
N LYS A 83 -12.92 -10.18 17.29
CA LYS A 83 -13.68 -10.52 18.51
C LYS A 83 -13.03 -10.06 19.81
N ASP A 84 -11.70 -10.02 19.86
CA ASP A 84 -10.92 -9.57 21.02
C ASP A 84 -10.80 -8.05 21.11
N GLY A 85 -11.45 -7.31 20.20
CA GLY A 85 -11.39 -5.84 20.14
C GLY A 85 -10.13 -5.28 19.48
N ARG A 86 -9.18 -6.12 19.05
CA ARG A 86 -7.96 -5.70 18.35
C ARG A 86 -8.30 -5.13 16.97
N LEU A 87 -7.81 -3.92 16.73
CA LEU A 87 -7.96 -3.23 15.45
C LEU A 87 -6.90 -3.67 14.43
N SER A 88 -7.31 -3.68 13.18
CA SER A 88 -6.46 -3.85 12.00
C SER A 88 -7.00 -3.03 10.84
N TYR A 89 -6.13 -2.66 9.92
CA TYR A 89 -6.48 -1.78 8.81
C TYR A 89 -6.23 -2.50 7.50
N LYS A 90 -7.21 -2.50 6.59
CA LYS A 90 -7.09 -3.21 5.32
C LYS A 90 -7.56 -2.34 4.17
N ILE A 91 -6.82 -2.43 3.06
CA ILE A 91 -7.20 -1.78 1.80
C ILE A 91 -8.15 -2.71 1.04
N PHE A 92 -9.24 -2.14 0.54
CA PHE A 92 -10.22 -2.77 -0.33
C PHE A 92 -10.47 -1.89 -1.55
N ALA A 93 -10.75 -2.53 -2.69
CA ALA A 93 -10.99 -1.81 -3.92
C ALA A 93 -12.42 -1.24 -4.01
N ASN A 94 -13.37 -1.79 -3.23
CA ASN A 94 -14.75 -1.33 -3.08
C ASN A 94 -15.42 -2.00 -1.86
N ASP A 95 -16.66 -1.60 -1.57
CA ASP A 95 -17.45 -2.17 -0.46
C ASP A 95 -17.82 -3.64 -0.69
N GLU A 96 -17.98 -4.08 -1.94
CA GLU A 96 -18.25 -5.49 -2.27
C GLU A 96 -17.11 -6.40 -1.81
N GLU A 97 -15.85 -6.02 -2.04
CA GLU A 97 -14.68 -6.76 -1.56
C GLU A 97 -14.60 -6.79 -0.03
N LEU A 98 -14.97 -5.69 0.65
CA LEU A 98 -15.10 -5.67 2.10
C LEU A 98 -16.14 -6.72 2.55
N HIS A 99 -17.34 -6.72 1.95
CA HIS A 99 -18.39 -7.66 2.31
C HIS A 99 -17.97 -9.11 2.09
N LEU A 100 -17.33 -9.42 0.96
CA LEU A 100 -16.78 -10.76 0.68
C LEU A 100 -15.72 -11.17 1.71
N TYR A 101 -14.86 -10.23 2.11
CA TYR A 101 -13.85 -10.48 3.12
C TYR A 101 -14.45 -10.77 4.50
N LEU A 102 -15.43 -9.98 4.94
CA LEU A 102 -16.12 -10.18 6.22
C LEU A 102 -16.85 -11.52 6.26
N LYS A 103 -17.52 -11.91 5.16
CA LYS A 103 -18.15 -13.24 5.03
C LYS A 103 -17.16 -14.39 5.19
N LYS A 104 -15.96 -14.27 4.62
CA LYS A 104 -14.90 -15.28 4.71
C LYS A 104 -14.18 -15.30 6.06
N ASN A 105 -14.12 -14.16 6.77
CA ASN A 105 -13.37 -14.01 8.01
C ASN A 105 -14.31 -13.85 9.21
N LYS A 106 -14.97 -14.95 9.59
CA LYS A 106 -15.90 -15.00 10.73
C LYS A 106 -15.22 -14.46 11.99
N GLY A 107 -15.78 -13.42 12.61
CA GLY A 107 -15.22 -12.77 13.78
C GLY A 107 -14.46 -11.48 13.53
N LYS A 108 -14.44 -11.00 12.28
CA LYS A 108 -14.08 -9.61 11.97
C LYS A 108 -15.33 -8.80 11.67
N SER A 109 -15.34 -7.55 12.12
CA SER A 109 -16.37 -6.56 11.81
C SER A 109 -15.73 -5.27 11.31
N CYS A 110 -16.51 -4.47 10.58
CA CYS A 110 -16.17 -3.10 10.22
C CYS A 110 -17.31 -2.21 10.72
N GLU A 111 -17.10 -1.46 11.80
CA GLU A 111 -18.20 -0.71 12.44
C GLU A 111 -18.73 0.40 11.52
N LYS A 112 -17.85 1.12 10.82
CA LYS A 112 -18.22 2.23 9.94
C LYS A 112 -18.81 1.80 8.59
N MET A 113 -18.60 0.54 8.18
CA MET A 113 -18.98 0.00 6.87
C MET A 113 -18.62 0.91 5.67
N SER A 114 -17.56 1.70 5.82
CA SER A 114 -17.08 2.68 4.85
C SER A 114 -15.61 2.96 5.13
N PRO A 115 -14.83 3.43 4.14
CA PRO A 115 -13.43 3.69 4.36
C PRO A 115 -13.23 4.83 5.37
N ILE A 116 -12.23 4.67 6.23
CA ILE A 116 -11.76 5.74 7.11
C ILE A 116 -10.76 6.66 6.39
N PHE A 117 -10.21 6.20 5.26
CA PHE A 117 -9.40 7.01 4.36
C PHE A 117 -9.53 6.51 2.91
N SER A 118 -9.73 7.42 1.98
CA SER A 118 -9.70 7.19 0.53
C SER A 118 -9.34 8.51 -0.15
N VAL A 119 -8.82 8.44 -1.37
CA VAL A 119 -8.73 9.63 -2.22
C VAL A 119 -10.01 9.78 -3.03
N LYS A 120 -10.31 11.01 -3.45
CA LYS A 120 -11.56 11.28 -4.17
C LYS A 120 -11.61 10.57 -5.52
N GLU A 121 -10.52 10.64 -6.28
CA GLU A 121 -10.45 10.16 -7.66
C GLU A 121 -9.07 9.53 -7.93
N TYR A 122 -9.07 8.52 -8.79
CA TYR A 122 -7.84 7.95 -9.31
C TYR A 122 -7.23 8.88 -10.36
N LYS A 123 -5.91 9.09 -10.28
CA LYS A 123 -5.15 9.89 -11.24
C LYS A 123 -3.84 9.20 -11.60
N GLU A 124 -3.52 9.19 -12.88
CA GLU A 124 -2.19 8.87 -13.40
C GLU A 124 -1.29 10.11 -13.31
N TYR A 125 -0.03 9.92 -12.94
CA TYR A 125 0.94 11.01 -12.80
C TYR A 125 2.07 10.81 -13.80
N PRO A 126 2.54 11.87 -14.47
CA PRO A 126 3.71 11.79 -15.34
C PRO A 126 4.93 11.31 -14.54
N ASN A 127 5.87 10.65 -15.23
CA ASN A 127 7.10 10.12 -14.65
C ASN A 127 6.92 9.00 -13.62
N THR A 128 5.69 8.54 -13.37
CA THR A 128 5.44 7.30 -12.60
C THR A 128 6.11 6.12 -13.31
N GLN A 129 6.85 5.30 -12.57
CA GLN A 129 7.49 4.11 -13.12
C GLN A 129 7.11 2.86 -12.34
N VAL A 130 7.03 1.73 -13.03
CA VAL A 130 6.84 0.40 -12.45
C VAL A 130 7.90 -0.53 -12.99
N ARG A 131 8.97 -0.74 -12.22
CA ARG A 131 10.13 -1.56 -12.62
C ARG A 131 10.97 -1.95 -11.41
N LYS A 132 11.98 -2.80 -11.64
CA LYS A 132 13.07 -3.01 -10.69
C LYS A 132 14.02 -1.81 -10.71
N LEU A 133 14.63 -1.53 -9.56
CA LEU A 133 15.69 -0.52 -9.46
C LEU A 133 17.02 -1.12 -9.91
N THR A 134 17.91 -0.26 -10.38
CA THR A 134 19.33 -0.60 -10.57
C THR A 134 20.08 -0.59 -9.24
N ALA A 135 21.25 -1.23 -9.16
CA ALA A 135 22.05 -1.26 -7.94
C ALA A 135 22.41 0.15 -7.42
N ASP A 136 22.72 1.08 -8.32
CA ASP A 136 23.06 2.47 -7.96
C ASP A 136 21.85 3.22 -7.40
N GLU A 137 20.67 3.04 -7.99
CA GLU A 137 19.43 3.63 -7.46
C GLU A 137 19.08 3.07 -6.09
N ILE A 138 19.30 1.78 -5.85
CA ILE A 138 19.06 1.15 -4.54
C ILE A 138 20.01 1.76 -3.50
N LYS A 139 21.30 1.85 -3.82
CA LYS A 139 22.32 2.45 -2.94
C LYS A 139 21.97 3.89 -2.60
N GLN A 140 21.59 4.70 -3.59
CA GLN A 140 21.15 6.08 -3.37
C GLN A 140 19.88 6.14 -2.53
N TYR A 141 18.87 5.34 -2.86
CA TYR A 141 17.59 5.36 -2.14
C TYR A 141 17.78 4.99 -0.66
N LEU A 142 18.65 4.02 -0.35
CA LEU A 142 18.97 3.61 1.01
C LEU A 142 19.79 4.65 1.78
N SER A 143 20.74 5.35 1.14
CA SER A 143 21.52 6.41 1.80
C SER A 143 20.67 7.63 2.17
N GLU A 144 19.61 7.89 1.42
CA GLU A 144 18.65 8.98 1.67
C GLU A 144 17.63 8.63 2.78
N ARG A 145 17.63 7.39 3.30
CA ARG A 145 16.73 6.99 4.39
C ARG A 145 17.20 7.60 5.72
N LYS A 146 16.41 8.55 6.22
CA LYS A 146 16.54 9.01 7.61
C LYS A 146 15.89 7.97 8.52
N ILE A 147 16.69 7.28 9.33
CA ILE A 147 16.25 6.38 10.40
C ILE A 147 15.67 7.21 11.53
#